data_AF-A0AAD6A692-F1
#
_entry.id   AF-A0AAD6A692-F1
#
_cell.length_a   1.000
_cell.length_b   1.000
_cell.length_c   1.000
_cell.angle_alpha   90.00
_cell.angle_beta   90.00
_cell.angle_gamma   90.00
#
_symmetry.space_group_name_H-M   'P 1'
#
loop_
_entity.id
_entity.type
_entity.pdbx_description
1 polymer ?
#
loop_
_entity_poly.entity_id
_entity_poly.type
_entity_poly.pdbx_seq_one_letter_code
_entity_poly.pdbx_strand_id
1 'polypeptide(L)'
;MSVVGLSSEDQDSVLQLVAAILHLGNISFREENNYAVVESQDFLAFPSFLLGIPQDGLCSKLTSRMMDSKWGGKTESIAVTMSTEQACFSRDALSKAVYTRLFDYLVDCINKAIQKDQEEFNIGVLDIYGFEIFQRNGFEQFCINFVNEKLQQIFIELTLKAEQEEYVQEGIQWTPIEYFNNKVVCDLIESKLNPPGLMSILDDVCATMHAKSEGADLTLLQKLQSQVGSHEHFSSWNKGFIVHHYAGKVSYDVSGFCERNRDVLFNDIIELMQSSEFPFVRALFPENLDAEKRGRPSTASTKIKQQANSLVQTLMKCTPHYIRCIKPNETKRPRDWEENRVHHQVEYLGLRENIRVRRAGYAYRRVFNKFLHRSEVTQ
;
A
#
# COMPACT_ATOMS: atom_id res chain seq x y z
N MET A 1 22.47 -8.95 -8.95
CA MET A 1 22.68 -7.57 -9.45
C MET A 1 23.47 -7.59 -10.75
N SER A 2 24.65 -8.22 -10.81
CA SER A 2 25.43 -8.31 -12.07
C SER A 2 24.69 -8.98 -13.24
N VAL A 3 23.89 -10.02 -12.99
CA VAL A 3 23.06 -10.67 -14.04
C VAL A 3 22.01 -9.73 -14.64
N VAL A 4 21.51 -8.78 -13.84
CA VAL A 4 20.53 -7.77 -14.26
C VAL A 4 21.22 -6.59 -14.96
N GLY A 5 22.56 -6.58 -15.03
CA GLY A 5 23.33 -5.55 -15.71
C GLY A 5 23.70 -4.34 -14.85
N LEU A 6 23.54 -4.40 -13.52
CA LEU A 6 24.04 -3.33 -12.65
C LEU A 6 25.57 -3.32 -12.62
N SER A 7 26.15 -2.15 -12.82
CA SER A 7 27.61 -1.96 -12.74
C SER A 7 28.13 -2.20 -11.32
N SER A 8 29.43 -2.43 -11.15
CA SER A 8 30.02 -2.56 -9.81
C SER A 8 29.85 -1.27 -8.99
N GLU A 9 29.93 -0.11 -9.63
CA GLU A 9 29.73 1.20 -9.00
C GLU A 9 28.29 1.40 -8.50
N ASP A 10 27.30 0.97 -9.29
CA ASP A 10 25.89 1.00 -8.86
C ASP A 10 25.64 0.01 -7.71
N GLN A 11 26.29 -1.16 -7.72
CA GLN A 11 26.20 -2.13 -6.63
C GLN A 11 26.76 -1.56 -5.32
N ASP A 12 27.92 -0.90 -5.37
CA ASP A 12 28.52 -0.24 -4.22
C ASP A 12 27.62 0.91 -3.72
N SER A 13 27.04 1.69 -4.64
CA SER A 13 26.10 2.76 -4.30
C SER A 13 24.85 2.23 -3.59
N VAL A 14 24.29 1.11 -4.04
CA VAL A 14 23.14 0.44 -3.39
C VAL A 14 23.53 0.00 -1.97
N LEU A 15 24.67 -0.66 -1.79
CA LEU A 15 25.15 -1.12 -0.49
C LEU A 15 25.46 0.05 0.45
N GLN A 16 26.03 1.13 -0.07
CA GLN A 16 26.30 2.37 0.64
C GLN A 16 25.02 2.98 1.21
N LEU A 17 23.92 3.03 0.43
CA LEU A 17 22.64 3.53 0.92
C LEU A 17 22.01 2.62 1.97
N VAL A 18 22.14 1.30 1.82
CA VAL A 18 21.69 0.36 2.87
C VAL A 18 22.46 0.60 4.17
N ALA A 19 23.78 0.79 4.10
CA ALA A 19 24.59 1.16 5.25
C ALA A 19 24.16 2.51 5.85
N ALA A 20 23.87 3.51 5.01
CA ALA A 20 23.38 4.81 5.46
C ALA A 20 22.08 4.68 6.25
N ILE A 21 21.12 3.86 5.79
CA ILE A 21 19.86 3.59 6.48
C ILE A 21 20.11 2.95 7.86
N LEU A 22 21.00 1.97 7.94
CA LEU A 22 21.36 1.32 9.21
C LEU A 22 21.96 2.33 10.20
N HIS A 23 22.84 3.20 9.71
CA HIS A 23 23.45 4.25 10.55
C HIS A 23 22.46 5.34 10.95
N LEU A 24 21.53 5.74 10.07
CA LEU A 24 20.44 6.65 10.42
C LEU A 24 19.62 6.09 11.59
N GLY A 25 19.34 4.79 11.59
CA GLY A 25 18.60 4.11 12.66
C GLY A 25 19.24 4.17 14.05
N ASN A 26 20.56 4.44 14.13
CA ASN A 26 21.29 4.59 15.40
C ASN A 26 21.21 6.01 15.99
N ILE A 27 20.64 6.98 15.27
CA ILE A 27 20.48 8.34 15.76
C ILE A 27 19.37 8.35 16.82
N SER A 28 19.72 8.73 18.04
CA SER A 28 18.80 8.91 19.16
C SER A 28 18.65 10.39 19.52
N PHE A 29 17.50 10.74 20.08
CA PHE A 29 17.18 12.11 20.49
C PHE A 29 16.86 12.14 21.99
N ARG A 30 17.35 13.17 22.67
CA ARG A 30 16.97 13.50 24.05
C ARG A 30 16.13 14.77 24.08
N GLU A 31 15.33 14.90 25.13
CA GLU A 31 14.53 16.10 25.35
C GLU A 31 15.32 17.14 26.15
N GLU A 32 15.41 18.35 25.62
CA GLU A 32 16.06 19.49 26.27
C GLU A 32 15.18 20.73 26.08
N ASN A 33 14.65 21.28 27.18
CA ASN A 33 13.69 22.40 27.16
C ASN A 33 12.45 22.17 26.27
N ASN A 34 11.87 20.96 26.31
CA ASN A 34 10.75 20.50 25.46
C ASN A 34 11.08 20.35 23.96
N TYR A 35 12.36 20.40 23.57
CA TYR A 35 12.80 20.24 22.18
C TYR A 35 13.74 19.05 22.02
N ALA A 36 13.74 18.45 20.83
CA ALA A 36 14.64 17.37 20.48
C ALA A 36 16.06 17.88 20.25
N VAL A 37 17.01 17.23 20.91
CA VAL A 37 18.45 17.40 20.65
C VAL A 37 19.04 16.02 20.36
N VAL A 38 19.92 15.93 19.38
CA VAL A 38 20.63 14.68 19.07
C VAL A 38 21.48 14.26 20.26
N GLU A 39 21.37 13.00 20.67
CA GLU A 39 22.02 12.49 21.87
C GLU A 39 23.55 12.50 21.74
N SER A 40 24.07 12.02 20.61
CA SER A 40 25.48 12.11 20.25
C SER A 40 25.66 12.49 18.79
N GLN A 41 26.47 13.52 18.54
CA GLN A 41 26.80 13.96 17.19
C GLN A 41 27.63 12.94 16.40
N ASP A 42 28.32 12.02 17.08
CA ASP A 42 29.14 10.99 16.42
C ASP A 42 28.27 10.06 15.56
N PHE A 43 27.01 9.84 15.96
CA PHE A 43 26.06 9.03 15.18
C PHE A 43 25.54 9.72 13.92
N LEU A 44 25.81 11.03 13.75
CA LEU A 44 25.49 11.76 12.52
C LEU A 44 26.59 11.65 11.47
N ALA A 45 27.84 11.41 11.88
CA ALA A 45 29.00 11.45 10.99
C ALA A 45 28.94 10.40 9.87
N PHE A 46 28.70 9.13 10.22
CA PHE A 46 28.58 8.04 9.24
C PHE A 46 27.42 8.20 8.25
N PRO A 47 26.17 8.45 8.68
CA PRO A 47 25.08 8.61 7.72
C PRO A 47 25.28 9.87 6.86
N SER A 48 25.82 10.96 7.39
CA SER A 48 26.17 12.14 6.59
C SER A 48 27.25 11.84 5.55
N PHE A 49 28.30 11.12 5.92
CA PHE A 49 29.35 10.69 4.99
C PHE A 49 28.80 9.76 3.90
N LEU A 50 28.01 8.75 4.26
CA LEU A 50 27.46 7.79 3.31
C LEU A 50 26.37 8.38 2.41
N LEU A 51 25.66 9.42 2.85
CA LEU A 51 24.69 10.15 2.02
C LEU A 51 25.34 11.32 1.28
N GLY A 52 26.58 11.68 1.59
CA GLY A 52 27.29 12.81 0.98
C GLY A 52 26.65 14.16 1.31
N ILE A 53 26.09 14.31 2.52
CA ILE A 53 25.37 15.52 2.96
C ILE A 53 26.05 16.15 4.18
N PRO A 54 25.90 17.47 4.40
CA PRO A 54 26.46 18.12 5.58
C PRO A 54 25.89 17.58 6.89
N GLN A 55 26.75 17.31 7.87
CA GLN A 55 26.36 16.83 9.21
C GLN A 55 25.44 17.80 9.93
N ASP A 56 25.76 19.10 9.91
CA ASP A 56 24.93 20.14 10.51
C ASP A 56 23.56 20.25 9.82
N GLY A 57 23.54 20.03 8.50
CA GLY A 57 22.31 19.97 7.72
C GLY A 57 21.42 18.82 8.17
N LEU A 58 21.98 17.61 8.30
CA LEU A 58 21.26 16.45 8.81
C LEU A 58 20.72 16.69 10.23
N CYS A 59 21.56 17.21 11.14
CA CYS A 59 21.14 17.53 12.50
C CYS A 59 19.96 18.50 12.52
N SER A 60 20.09 19.61 11.80
CA SER A 60 19.07 20.67 11.75
C SER A 60 17.76 20.16 11.15
N LYS A 61 17.78 19.42 10.04
CA LYS A 61 16.55 18.92 9.39
C LYS A 61 15.86 17.78 10.15
N LEU A 62 16.59 17.04 10.99
CA LEU A 62 15.98 16.04 11.87
C LEU A 62 15.32 16.65 13.11
N THR A 63 15.83 17.78 13.60
CA THR A 63 15.41 18.40 14.88
C THR A 63 14.57 19.67 14.70
N SER A 64 14.49 20.21 13.48
CA SER A 64 13.74 21.42 13.17
C SER A 64 13.12 21.35 11.79
N ARG A 65 11.99 22.03 11.63
CA ARG A 65 11.25 22.12 10.37
C ARG A 65 11.06 23.58 9.96
N MET A 66 11.25 23.88 8.68
CA MET A 66 10.90 25.19 8.13
C MET A 66 9.37 25.26 7.89
N MET A 67 8.70 26.24 8.48
CA MET A 67 7.28 26.53 8.27
C MET A 67 7.08 27.93 7.69
N ASP A 68 6.35 27.99 6.59
CA ASP A 68 5.89 29.24 6.01
C ASP A 68 4.68 29.76 6.79
N SER A 69 4.91 30.79 7.60
CA SER A 69 3.85 31.54 8.27
C SER A 69 3.36 32.65 7.37
N LYS A 70 2.03 32.69 7.12
CA LYS A 70 1.39 33.79 6.41
C LYS A 70 0.77 34.75 7.43
N TRP A 71 1.44 35.87 7.69
CA TRP A 71 0.91 36.96 8.49
C TRP A 71 0.81 38.23 7.64
N GLY A 72 -0.39 38.81 7.57
CA GLY A 72 -0.60 40.11 6.89
C GLY A 72 -0.24 40.15 5.41
N GLY A 73 -0.39 39.04 4.68
CA GLY A 73 -0.10 38.96 3.24
C GLY A 73 1.38 38.76 2.88
N LYS A 74 2.29 38.72 3.86
CA LYS A 74 3.69 38.31 3.69
C LYS A 74 3.86 36.86 4.15
N THR A 75 4.72 36.12 3.45
CA THR A 75 5.10 34.76 3.82
C THR A 75 6.49 34.85 4.46
N GLU A 76 6.60 34.48 5.73
CA GLU A 76 7.87 34.40 6.46
C GLU A 76 8.14 32.93 6.80
N SER A 77 9.33 32.44 6.44
CA SER A 77 9.75 31.07 6.75
C SER A 77 10.45 31.04 8.10
N ILE A 78 9.87 30.33 9.07
CA ILE A 78 10.36 30.23 10.45
C ILE A 78 10.82 28.79 10.72
N ALA A 79 11.99 28.63 11.33
CA ALA A 79 12.45 27.33 11.83
C ALA A 79 11.73 27.00 13.15
N VAL A 80 10.96 25.91 13.16
CA VAL A 80 10.25 25.40 14.34
C VAL A 80 10.98 24.15 14.83
N THR A 81 11.46 24.18 16.07
CA THR A 81 12.09 23.04 16.72
C THR A 81 11.07 21.97 17.07
N MET A 82 11.44 20.71 16.86
CA MET A 82 10.55 19.55 16.96
C MET A 82 10.64 18.89 18.33
N SER A 83 9.61 18.15 18.73
CA SER A 83 9.68 17.24 19.89
C SER A 83 10.52 15.99 19.57
N THR A 84 10.93 15.24 20.60
CA THR A 84 11.69 13.99 20.43
C THR A 84 10.95 12.98 19.56
N GLU A 85 9.65 12.82 19.77
CA GLU A 85 8.78 11.96 18.95
C GLU A 85 8.77 12.39 17.48
N GLN A 86 8.65 13.70 17.23
CA GLN A 86 8.67 14.26 15.88
C GLN A 86 10.03 14.09 15.19
N ALA A 87 11.14 14.21 15.93
CA ALA A 87 12.48 13.99 15.40
C ALA A 87 12.75 12.51 15.06
N CYS A 88 12.32 11.58 15.92
CA CYS A 88 12.30 10.14 15.63
C CYS A 88 11.52 9.84 14.34
N PHE A 89 10.34 10.45 14.20
CA PHE A 89 9.53 10.31 13.00
C PHE A 89 10.26 10.84 11.75
N SER A 90 10.90 12.00 11.85
CA SER A 90 11.67 12.60 10.75
C SER A 90 12.81 11.67 10.28
N ARG A 91 13.56 11.10 11.22
CA ARG A 91 14.61 10.09 10.95
C ARG A 91 14.05 8.85 10.25
N ASP A 92 12.94 8.33 10.75
CA ASP A 92 12.32 7.13 10.20
C ASP A 92 11.72 7.40 8.81
N ALA A 93 11.16 8.58 8.60
CA ALA A 93 10.64 9.03 7.31
C ALA A 93 11.76 9.16 6.27
N LEU A 94 12.91 9.76 6.63
CA LEU A 94 14.09 9.79 5.76
C LEU A 94 14.57 8.37 5.42
N SER A 95 14.71 7.51 6.43
CA SER A 95 15.17 6.13 6.25
C SER A 95 14.24 5.34 5.31
N LYS A 96 12.93 5.44 5.52
CA LYS A 96 11.91 4.83 4.67
C LYS A 96 11.95 5.40 3.25
N ALA A 97 12.10 6.71 3.09
CA ALA A 97 12.14 7.35 1.77
C ALA A 97 13.37 6.91 0.95
N VAL A 98 14.56 6.86 1.58
CA VAL A 98 15.77 6.35 0.91
C VAL A 98 15.57 4.89 0.48
N TYR A 99 15.03 4.05 1.36
CA TYR A 99 14.77 2.65 1.03
C TYR A 99 13.75 2.48 -0.11
N THR A 100 12.61 3.18 -0.04
CA THR A 100 11.56 3.11 -1.07
C THR A 100 12.09 3.54 -2.43
N ARG A 101 12.81 4.67 -2.50
CA ARG A 101 13.37 5.17 -3.77
C ARG A 101 14.45 4.25 -4.31
N LEU A 102 15.28 3.67 -3.44
CA LEU A 102 16.27 2.66 -3.83
C LEU A 102 15.59 1.41 -4.39
N PHE A 103 14.50 0.97 -3.76
CA PHE A 103 13.71 -0.17 -4.23
C PHE A 103 13.10 0.11 -5.61
N ASP A 104 12.50 1.29 -5.80
CA ASP A 104 11.94 1.72 -7.10
C ASP A 104 13.04 1.77 -8.19
N TYR A 105 14.21 2.31 -7.87
CA TYR A 105 15.38 2.29 -8.77
C TYR A 105 15.77 0.85 -9.17
N LEU A 106 15.83 -0.08 -8.21
CA LEU A 106 16.17 -1.48 -8.50
C LEU A 106 15.12 -2.14 -9.40
N VAL A 107 13.83 -1.86 -9.17
CA VAL A 107 12.74 -2.33 -10.03
C VAL A 107 12.86 -1.77 -11.44
N ASP A 108 13.17 -0.48 -11.58
CA ASP A 108 13.39 0.16 -12.88
C ASP A 108 14.60 -0.43 -13.63
N CYS A 109 15.69 -0.74 -12.93
CA CYS A 109 16.83 -1.44 -13.50
C CYS A 109 16.44 -2.82 -14.02
N ILE A 110 15.67 -3.59 -13.24
CA ILE A 110 15.17 -4.90 -13.66
C ILE A 110 14.28 -4.76 -14.89
N ASN A 111 13.34 -3.81 -14.89
CA ASN A 111 12.42 -3.56 -16.00
C ASN A 111 13.17 -3.20 -17.29
N LYS A 112 14.18 -2.33 -17.21
CA LYS A 112 15.03 -1.97 -18.36
C LYS A 112 15.83 -3.18 -18.87
N ALA A 113 16.34 -4.02 -17.98
CA ALA A 113 17.13 -5.18 -18.35
C ALA A 113 16.32 -6.28 -19.07
N ILE A 114 15.02 -6.38 -18.78
CA ILE A 114 14.12 -7.38 -19.40
C ILE A 114 13.25 -6.81 -20.53
N GLN A 115 13.39 -5.51 -20.83
CA GLN A 115 12.61 -4.84 -21.88
C GLN A 115 12.90 -5.45 -23.25
N LYS A 116 11.83 -5.60 -24.06
CA LYS A 116 11.92 -6.07 -25.45
C LYS A 116 11.44 -4.96 -26.41
N ASP A 117 11.94 -4.99 -27.63
CA ASP A 117 11.60 -4.00 -28.67
C ASP A 117 10.17 -4.15 -29.23
N GLN A 118 9.57 -5.34 -29.08
CA GLN A 118 8.24 -5.65 -29.60
C GLN A 118 7.34 -6.24 -28.51
N GLU A 119 6.09 -5.79 -28.47
CA GLU A 119 5.06 -6.34 -27.59
C GLU A 119 4.33 -7.50 -28.28
N GLU A 120 4.34 -8.68 -27.64
CA GLU A 120 3.60 -9.86 -28.07
C GLU A 120 2.48 -10.19 -27.06
N PHE A 121 1.98 -11.43 -27.06
CA PHE A 121 1.09 -11.91 -26.02
C PHE A 121 1.79 -11.93 -24.66
N ASN A 122 1.15 -11.33 -23.66
CA ASN A 122 1.70 -11.24 -22.30
C ASN A 122 0.99 -12.20 -21.35
N ILE A 123 1.77 -12.86 -20.49
CA ILE A 123 1.27 -13.61 -19.34
C ILE A 123 1.64 -12.83 -18.09
N GLY A 124 0.63 -12.30 -17.40
CA GLY A 124 0.80 -11.65 -16.11
C GLY A 124 0.67 -12.66 -14.98
N VAL A 125 1.62 -12.64 -14.04
CA VAL A 125 1.55 -13.38 -12.78
C VAL A 125 1.40 -12.37 -11.65
N LEU A 126 0.31 -12.48 -10.90
CA LEU A 126 0.05 -11.61 -9.75
C LEU A 126 0.41 -12.35 -8.46
N ASP A 127 1.48 -11.90 -7.81
CA ASP A 127 1.89 -12.34 -6.48
C ASP A 127 1.71 -11.18 -5.49
N ILE A 128 0.79 -11.37 -4.54
CA ILE A 128 0.38 -10.34 -3.59
C ILE A 128 0.29 -10.92 -2.19
N TYR A 129 0.39 -10.04 -1.19
CA TYR A 129 0.09 -10.40 0.19
C TYR A 129 -1.33 -10.97 0.29
N GLY A 130 -1.45 -12.15 0.89
CA GLY A 130 -2.75 -12.72 1.21
C GLY A 130 -3.51 -11.89 2.25
N PHE A 131 -4.78 -12.21 2.46
CA PHE A 131 -5.58 -11.57 3.50
C PHE A 131 -4.95 -11.82 4.89
N GLU A 132 -4.75 -10.76 5.67
CA GLU A 132 -4.07 -10.83 6.97
C GLU A 132 -5.02 -10.50 8.12
N ILE A 133 -5.04 -11.37 9.14
CA ILE A 133 -5.75 -11.16 10.40
C ILE A 133 -4.80 -11.49 11.54
N PHE A 134 -4.25 -10.45 12.15
CA PHE A 134 -3.40 -10.56 13.34
C PHE A 134 -4.16 -10.16 14.61
N GLN A 135 -3.53 -10.38 15.76
CA GLN A 135 -4.04 -9.92 17.06
C GLN A 135 -4.15 -8.38 17.13
N ARG A 136 -3.24 -7.67 16.44
CA ARG A 136 -3.25 -6.22 16.31
C ARG A 136 -3.02 -5.86 14.83
N ASN A 137 -4.02 -5.25 14.20
CA ASN A 137 -3.96 -4.85 12.79
C ASN A 137 -3.85 -3.33 12.70
N GLY A 138 -2.89 -2.83 11.94
CA GLY A 138 -2.67 -1.39 11.73
C GLY A 138 -3.13 -0.92 10.35
N PHE A 139 -2.63 0.24 9.94
CA PHE A 139 -2.88 0.82 8.62
C PHE A 139 -2.38 -0.08 7.49
N GLU A 140 -1.24 -0.75 7.69
CA GLU A 140 -0.65 -1.66 6.71
C GLU A 140 -1.57 -2.85 6.40
N GLN A 141 -2.12 -3.52 7.44
CA GLN A 141 -3.10 -4.59 7.24
C GLN A 141 -4.37 -4.09 6.58
N PHE A 142 -4.84 -2.88 6.93
CA PHE A 142 -6.01 -2.28 6.30
C PHE A 142 -5.81 -2.09 4.79
N CYS A 143 -4.63 -1.61 4.38
CA CYS A 143 -4.22 -1.49 2.99
C CYS A 143 -4.16 -2.84 2.27
N ILE A 144 -3.53 -3.86 2.89
CA ILE A 144 -3.43 -5.22 2.33
C ILE A 144 -4.82 -5.85 2.14
N ASN A 145 -5.68 -5.75 3.15
CA ASN A 145 -7.02 -6.31 3.13
C ASN A 145 -7.93 -5.59 2.14
N PHE A 146 -7.76 -4.27 1.94
CA PHE A 146 -8.44 -3.53 0.88
C PHE A 146 -8.09 -4.05 -0.53
N VAL A 147 -6.80 -4.27 -0.81
CA VAL A 147 -6.37 -4.82 -2.11
C VAL A 147 -6.95 -6.22 -2.32
N ASN A 148 -6.96 -7.06 -1.28
CA ASN A 148 -7.60 -8.38 -1.33
C ASN A 148 -9.11 -8.28 -1.57
N GLU A 149 -9.80 -7.33 -0.94
CA GLU A 149 -11.22 -7.07 -1.16
C GLU A 149 -11.49 -6.73 -2.65
N LYS A 150 -10.66 -5.88 -3.25
CA LYS A 150 -10.74 -5.51 -4.67
C LYS A 150 -10.51 -6.69 -5.60
N LEU A 151 -9.52 -7.53 -5.31
CA LEU A 151 -9.24 -8.72 -6.11
C LEU A 151 -10.34 -9.78 -5.98
N GLN A 152 -10.91 -9.93 -4.79
CA GLN A 152 -12.08 -10.79 -4.59
C GLN A 152 -13.28 -10.27 -5.40
N GLN A 153 -13.50 -8.96 -5.47
CA GLN A 153 -14.57 -8.40 -6.29
C GLN A 153 -14.37 -8.71 -7.79
N ILE A 154 -13.14 -8.61 -8.31
CA ILE A 154 -12.84 -9.01 -9.69
C ILE A 154 -13.16 -10.49 -9.90
N PHE A 155 -12.73 -11.34 -8.96
CA PHE A 155 -12.98 -12.77 -9.04
C PHE A 155 -14.47 -13.09 -9.13
N ILE A 156 -15.29 -12.44 -8.29
CA ILE A 156 -16.75 -12.59 -8.32
C ILE A 156 -17.34 -12.11 -9.64
N GLU A 157 -16.91 -10.95 -10.14
CA GLU A 157 -17.42 -10.39 -11.41
C GLU A 157 -17.09 -11.30 -12.60
N LEU A 158 -15.82 -11.73 -12.73
CA LEU A 158 -15.34 -12.49 -13.89
C LEU A 158 -15.68 -13.98 -13.83
N THR A 159 -15.80 -14.56 -12.65
CA THR A 159 -16.03 -16.02 -12.50
C THR A 159 -17.47 -16.33 -12.20
N LEU A 160 -18.13 -15.59 -11.30
CA LEU A 160 -19.47 -15.96 -10.83
C LEU A 160 -20.56 -15.22 -11.59
N LYS A 161 -20.41 -13.91 -11.77
CA LYS A 161 -21.46 -13.11 -12.41
C LYS A 161 -21.48 -13.29 -13.92
N ALA A 162 -20.32 -13.08 -14.57
CA ALA A 162 -20.22 -13.22 -16.03
C ALA A 162 -20.58 -14.63 -16.53
N GLU A 163 -20.22 -15.68 -15.78
CA GLU A 163 -20.55 -17.07 -16.17
C GLU A 163 -22.05 -17.33 -16.12
N GLN A 164 -22.74 -16.84 -15.09
CA GLN A 164 -24.20 -16.98 -14.97
C GLN A 164 -24.96 -16.15 -16.01
N GLU A 165 -24.48 -14.93 -16.31
CA GLU A 165 -25.06 -14.07 -17.34
C GLU A 165 -24.93 -14.71 -18.73
N GLU A 166 -23.80 -15.34 -19.04
CA GLU A 166 -23.57 -16.04 -20.30
C GLU A 166 -24.51 -17.25 -20.47
N TYR A 167 -24.73 -18.06 -19.42
CA TYR A 167 -25.69 -19.17 -19.50
C TYR A 167 -27.12 -18.72 -19.84
N VAL A 168 -27.55 -17.60 -19.26
CA VAL A 168 -28.86 -17.02 -19.57
C VAL A 168 -28.88 -16.50 -21.01
N GLN A 169 -27.81 -15.85 -21.48
CA GLN A 169 -27.72 -15.34 -22.85
C GLN A 169 -27.71 -16.46 -23.90
N GLU A 170 -27.04 -17.58 -23.63
CA GLU A 170 -26.98 -18.75 -24.51
C GLU A 170 -28.26 -19.61 -24.45
N GLY A 171 -29.26 -19.21 -23.66
CA GLY A 171 -30.53 -19.92 -23.53
C GLY A 171 -30.41 -21.27 -22.81
N ILE A 172 -29.35 -21.46 -22.01
CA ILE A 172 -29.13 -22.68 -21.22
C ILE A 172 -30.03 -22.63 -19.99
N GLN A 173 -30.72 -23.73 -19.69
CA GLN A 173 -31.51 -23.84 -18.47
C GLN A 173 -30.59 -23.74 -17.25
N TRP A 174 -30.65 -22.60 -16.55
CA TRP A 174 -29.77 -22.27 -15.43
C TRP A 174 -30.58 -21.88 -14.20
N THR A 175 -30.15 -22.36 -13.03
CA THR A 175 -30.66 -21.88 -11.74
C THR A 175 -29.61 -20.96 -11.12
N PRO A 176 -29.90 -19.66 -10.94
CA PRO A 176 -28.96 -18.72 -10.35
C PRO A 176 -28.46 -19.21 -8.99
N ILE A 177 -27.15 -19.19 -8.81
CA ILE A 177 -26.50 -19.50 -7.54
C ILE A 177 -26.28 -18.19 -6.81
N GLU A 178 -26.87 -18.10 -5.62
CA GLU A 178 -26.68 -16.96 -4.74
C GLU A 178 -25.21 -16.90 -4.26
N TYR A 179 -24.66 -15.68 -4.32
CA TYR A 179 -23.33 -15.37 -3.81
C TYR A 179 -23.36 -14.00 -3.14
N PHE A 180 -22.45 -13.79 -2.17
CA PHE A 180 -22.27 -12.49 -1.54
C PHE A 180 -21.43 -11.59 -2.45
N ASN A 181 -21.96 -10.43 -2.84
CA ASN A 181 -21.23 -9.45 -3.63
C ASN A 181 -20.51 -8.47 -2.70
N ASN A 182 -19.18 -8.57 -2.62
CA ASN A 182 -18.38 -7.80 -1.69
C ASN A 182 -18.11 -6.35 -2.14
N LYS A 183 -18.69 -5.91 -3.27
CA LYS A 183 -18.63 -4.52 -3.74
C LYS A 183 -19.05 -3.52 -2.66
N VAL A 184 -20.02 -3.86 -1.81
CA VAL A 184 -20.46 -3.00 -0.70
C VAL A 184 -19.33 -2.70 0.28
N VAL A 185 -18.42 -3.64 0.50
CA VAL A 185 -17.23 -3.46 1.35
C VAL A 185 -16.16 -2.64 0.64
N CYS A 186 -15.94 -2.88 -0.66
CA CYS A 186 -15.04 -2.03 -1.45
C CYS A 186 -15.49 -0.57 -1.43
N ASP A 187 -16.79 -0.32 -1.66
CA ASP A 187 -17.38 1.01 -1.69
C ASP A 187 -17.31 1.68 -0.30
N LEU A 188 -17.56 0.94 0.78
CA LEU A 188 -17.34 1.42 2.16
C LEU A 188 -15.91 1.94 2.36
N ILE A 189 -14.89 1.28 1.80
CA ILE A 189 -13.49 1.66 1.99
C ILE A 189 -13.08 2.83 1.08
N GLU A 190 -13.42 2.77 -0.21
CA GLU A 190 -12.82 3.64 -1.24
C GLU A 190 -13.73 4.75 -1.80
N SER A 191 -15.03 4.75 -1.46
CA SER A 191 -16.01 5.70 -2.02
C SER A 191 -15.54 7.15 -1.86
N LYS A 192 -15.68 7.91 -2.95
CA LYS A 192 -15.52 9.37 -2.98
C LYS A 192 -16.85 10.11 -3.01
N LEU A 193 -17.96 9.38 -3.11
CA LEU A 193 -19.32 9.92 -3.16
C LEU A 193 -19.87 10.07 -1.74
N ASN A 194 -21.06 10.63 -1.60
CA ASN A 194 -21.75 10.66 -0.31
C ASN A 194 -22.58 9.37 -0.12
N PRO A 195 -22.40 8.63 0.99
CA PRO A 195 -21.44 8.86 2.08
C PRO A 195 -19.99 8.51 1.69
N PRO A 196 -18.99 9.30 2.18
CA PRO A 196 -17.58 9.07 1.86
C PRO A 196 -17.08 7.77 2.49
N GLY A 197 -16.16 7.11 1.79
CA GLY A 197 -15.51 5.89 2.28
C GLY A 197 -14.43 6.15 3.31
N LEU A 198 -14.00 5.11 4.01
CA LEU A 198 -13.02 5.17 5.11
C LEU A 198 -11.73 5.92 4.72
N MET A 199 -11.19 5.66 3.52
CA MET A 199 -9.97 6.31 3.04
C MET A 199 -10.16 7.81 2.80
N SER A 200 -11.33 8.23 2.31
CA SER A 200 -11.63 9.65 2.07
C SER A 200 -11.74 10.40 3.40
N ILE A 201 -12.36 9.79 4.41
CA ILE A 201 -12.45 10.35 5.77
C ILE A 201 -11.05 10.48 6.39
N LEU A 202 -10.21 9.47 6.21
CA LEU A 202 -8.82 9.46 6.68
C LEU A 202 -7.99 10.57 6.03
N ASP A 203 -8.09 10.74 4.71
CA ASP A 203 -7.40 11.81 3.99
C ASP A 203 -7.84 13.21 4.47
N ASP A 204 -9.14 13.41 4.69
CA ASP A 204 -9.68 14.67 5.21
C ASP A 204 -9.19 14.99 6.63
N VAL A 205 -9.15 14.00 7.52
CA VAL A 205 -8.60 14.19 8.88
C VAL A 205 -7.12 14.54 8.82
N CYS A 206 -6.35 13.81 8.01
CA CYS A 206 -4.92 14.05 7.81
C CYS A 206 -4.64 15.48 7.33
N ALA A 207 -5.48 16.01 6.43
CA ALA A 207 -5.38 17.35 5.86
C ALA A 207 -5.82 18.47 6.81
N THR A 208 -6.76 18.21 7.74
CA THR A 208 -7.21 19.25 8.69
C THR A 208 -6.29 19.40 9.90
N MET A 209 -5.58 18.35 10.27
CA MET A 209 -4.81 18.26 11.53
C MET A 209 -3.30 18.49 11.37
N HIS A 210 -2.87 19.25 10.33
CA HIS A 210 -1.46 19.40 9.92
C HIS A 210 -0.46 19.86 11.01
N ALA A 211 -0.92 20.38 12.16
CA ALA A 211 -0.07 20.93 13.22
C ALA A 211 -0.19 20.24 14.59
N LYS A 212 -1.07 19.23 14.75
CA LYS A 212 -1.23 18.50 16.01
C LYS A 212 -1.32 17.00 15.72
N SER A 213 -0.25 16.26 16.01
CA SER A 213 -0.28 14.78 15.99
C SER A 213 -1.18 14.25 17.10
N GLU A 214 -1.25 14.95 18.24
CA GLU A 214 -2.10 14.58 19.37
C GLU A 214 -3.60 14.67 19.00
N GLY A 215 -4.28 13.52 19.08
CA GLY A 215 -5.73 13.41 18.93
C GLY A 215 -6.25 13.30 17.49
N ALA A 216 -5.38 13.27 16.48
CA ALA A 216 -5.80 13.06 15.08
C ALA A 216 -6.50 11.71 14.88
N ASP A 217 -5.95 10.64 15.45
CA ASP A 217 -6.54 9.29 15.36
C ASP A 217 -7.86 9.15 16.12
N LEU A 218 -8.03 9.86 17.25
CA LEU A 218 -9.30 9.91 17.96
C LEU A 218 -10.36 10.67 17.14
N THR A 219 -9.95 11.76 16.49
CA THR A 219 -10.81 12.53 15.60
C THR A 219 -11.22 11.70 14.39
N LEU A 220 -10.29 10.91 13.83
CA LEU A 220 -10.58 9.93 12.78
C LEU A 220 -11.66 8.96 13.24
N LEU A 221 -11.49 8.33 14.39
CA LEU A 221 -12.46 7.38 14.94
C LEU A 221 -13.85 8.01 15.12
N GLN A 222 -13.92 9.24 15.65
CA GLN A 222 -15.18 9.97 15.81
C GLN A 222 -15.85 10.26 14.45
N LYS A 223 -15.09 10.67 13.44
CA LYS A 223 -15.63 10.92 12.10
C LYS A 223 -16.08 9.65 11.38
N LEU A 224 -15.34 8.55 11.54
CA LEU A 224 -15.75 7.25 11.00
C LEU A 224 -17.08 6.82 11.65
N GLN A 225 -17.20 6.91 12.97
CA GLN A 225 -18.45 6.57 13.64
C GLN A 225 -19.62 7.47 13.22
N SER A 226 -19.39 8.78 13.01
CA SER A 226 -20.48 9.68 12.63
C SER A 226 -20.94 9.54 11.18
N GLN A 227 -20.03 9.20 10.26
CA GLN A 227 -20.33 9.15 8.83
C GLN A 227 -20.67 7.76 8.30
N VAL A 228 -20.06 6.71 8.85
CA VAL A 228 -20.24 5.31 8.40
C VAL A 228 -20.71 4.37 9.50
N GLY A 229 -20.99 4.87 10.71
CA GLY A 229 -21.35 4.06 11.88
C GLY A 229 -22.62 3.21 11.76
N SER A 230 -23.50 3.51 10.81
CA SER A 230 -24.72 2.73 10.52
C SER A 230 -24.53 1.67 9.43
N HIS A 231 -23.36 1.61 8.79
CA HIS A 231 -23.10 0.67 7.71
C HIS A 231 -22.94 -0.76 8.24
N GLU A 232 -23.64 -1.74 7.64
CA GLU A 232 -23.66 -3.14 8.10
C GLU A 232 -22.26 -3.77 8.22
N HIS A 233 -21.35 -3.37 7.34
CA HIS A 233 -19.97 -3.85 7.32
C HIS A 233 -18.98 -3.03 8.17
N PHE A 234 -19.49 -2.13 9.02
CA PHE A 234 -18.66 -1.29 9.87
C PHE A 234 -19.13 -1.35 11.33
N SER A 235 -18.18 -1.38 12.26
CA SER A 235 -18.43 -1.10 13.67
C SER A 235 -17.22 -0.41 14.29
N SER A 236 -17.40 0.28 15.41
CA SER A 236 -16.30 0.93 16.12
C SER A 236 -16.27 0.57 17.60
N TRP A 237 -15.11 0.76 18.22
CA TRP A 237 -14.90 0.62 19.66
C TRP A 237 -13.90 1.67 20.15
N ASN A 238 -13.58 1.70 21.44
CA ASN A 238 -12.80 2.78 22.05
C ASN A 238 -11.37 2.98 21.48
N LYS A 239 -10.78 1.95 20.86
CA LYS A 239 -9.39 1.98 20.36
C LYS A 239 -9.26 1.86 18.84
N GLY A 240 -10.37 1.91 18.09
CA GLY A 240 -10.34 1.67 16.65
C GLY A 240 -11.66 1.23 16.02
N PHE A 241 -11.59 0.50 14.91
CA PHE A 241 -12.77 0.12 14.15
C PHE A 241 -12.67 -1.30 13.61
N ILE A 242 -13.80 -1.86 13.20
CA ILE A 242 -13.92 -3.19 12.66
C ILE A 242 -14.56 -3.08 11.28
N VAL A 243 -13.95 -3.71 10.29
CA VAL A 243 -14.54 -3.90 8.97
C VAL A 243 -14.93 -5.36 8.82
N HIS A 244 -16.15 -5.60 8.36
CA HIS A 244 -16.64 -6.94 8.02
C HIS A 244 -16.26 -7.24 6.56
N HIS A 245 -15.03 -7.69 6.36
CA HIS A 245 -14.50 -8.08 5.05
C HIS A 245 -15.14 -9.37 4.53
N TYR A 246 -14.96 -9.66 3.24
CA TYR A 246 -15.37 -10.97 2.68
C TYR A 246 -14.78 -12.15 3.45
N ALA A 247 -13.56 -11.96 3.99
CA ALA A 247 -12.83 -13.01 4.69
C ALA A 247 -13.17 -13.11 6.19
N GLY A 248 -13.96 -12.18 6.74
CA GLY A 248 -14.30 -12.11 8.16
C GLY A 248 -14.16 -10.73 8.77
N LYS A 249 -14.41 -10.64 10.07
CA LYS A 249 -14.32 -9.39 10.84
C LYS A 249 -12.87 -9.11 11.21
N VAL A 250 -12.35 -7.95 10.85
CA VAL A 250 -10.99 -7.53 11.19
C VAL A 250 -11.05 -6.26 12.02
N SER A 251 -10.45 -6.29 13.21
CA SER A 251 -10.30 -5.14 14.10
C SER A 251 -8.99 -4.40 13.80
N TYR A 252 -9.10 -3.11 13.49
CA TYR A 252 -7.98 -2.21 13.24
C TYR A 252 -7.79 -1.25 14.42
N ASP A 253 -6.56 -1.20 14.94
CA ASP A 253 -6.15 -0.21 15.93
C ASP A 253 -5.92 1.13 15.22
N VAL A 254 -6.57 2.19 15.70
CA VAL A 254 -6.48 3.51 15.05
C VAL A 254 -5.17 4.24 15.38
N SER A 255 -4.41 3.77 16.37
CA SER A 255 -3.14 4.37 16.75
C SER A 255 -2.16 4.40 15.57
N GLY A 256 -1.73 5.59 15.20
CA GLY A 256 -0.79 5.84 14.11
C GLY A 256 -1.42 5.84 12.71
N PHE A 257 -2.74 5.65 12.55
CA PHE A 257 -3.38 5.59 11.23
C PHE A 257 -3.15 6.87 10.41
N CYS A 258 -3.38 8.04 11.02
CA CYS A 258 -3.24 9.31 10.32
C CYS A 258 -1.78 9.59 9.94
N GLU A 259 -0.86 9.23 10.82
CA GLU A 259 0.58 9.37 10.59
C GLU A 259 1.05 8.50 9.43
N ARG A 260 0.71 7.21 9.45
CA ARG A 260 1.04 6.24 8.39
C ARG A 260 0.40 6.63 7.07
N ASN A 261 -0.80 7.21 7.08
CA ASN A 261 -1.45 7.66 5.85
C ASN A 261 -0.81 8.90 5.23
N ARG A 262 -0.28 9.83 6.05
CA ARG A 262 0.37 11.03 5.53
C ARG A 262 1.55 10.65 4.66
N ASP A 263 2.42 9.74 5.11
CA ASP A 263 3.55 9.23 4.31
C ASP A 263 4.34 10.36 3.60
N VAL A 264 4.49 11.52 4.26
CA VAL A 264 5.12 12.71 3.68
C VAL A 264 6.52 12.86 4.23
N LEU A 265 7.52 12.76 3.36
CA LEU A 265 8.84 13.31 3.62
C LEU A 265 8.78 14.82 3.47
N PHE A 266 9.29 15.57 4.46
CA PHE A 266 9.27 17.02 4.39
C PHE A 266 10.19 17.55 3.28
N ASN A 267 9.77 18.63 2.62
CA ASN A 267 10.50 19.23 1.50
C ASN A 267 11.91 19.65 1.89
N ASP A 268 12.14 20.08 3.13
CA ASP A 268 13.44 20.49 3.63
C ASP A 268 14.43 19.32 3.77
N ILE A 269 13.94 18.10 4.00
CA ILE A 269 14.74 16.88 3.93
C ILE A 269 15.02 16.51 2.47
N ILE A 270 14.05 16.70 1.58
CA ILE A 270 14.26 16.51 0.13
C ILE A 270 15.37 17.45 -0.38
N GLU A 271 15.32 18.74 -0.02
CA GLU A 271 16.36 19.72 -0.35
C GLU A 271 17.74 19.29 0.18
N LEU A 272 17.79 18.77 1.40
CA LEU A 272 19.03 18.24 1.98
C LEU A 272 19.59 17.09 1.14
N MET A 273 18.75 16.13 0.74
CA MET A 273 19.18 15.01 -0.10
C MET A 273 19.62 15.47 -1.50
N GLN A 274 18.96 16.50 -2.04
CA GLN A 274 19.34 17.12 -3.32
C GLN A 274 20.68 17.87 -3.25
N SER A 275 21.12 18.27 -2.05
CA SER A 275 22.45 18.86 -1.82
C SER A 275 23.59 17.84 -1.78
N SER A 276 23.29 16.54 -1.88
CA SER A 276 24.28 15.47 -1.79
C SER A 276 25.40 15.62 -2.83
N GLU A 277 26.63 15.34 -2.39
CA GLU A 277 27.79 15.24 -3.26
C GLU A 277 27.69 14.05 -4.22
N PHE A 278 26.91 13.02 -3.86
CA PHE A 278 26.75 11.81 -4.66
C PHE A 278 25.63 11.99 -5.72
N PRO A 279 25.95 11.89 -7.02
CA PRO A 279 24.94 11.98 -8.08
C PRO A 279 23.83 10.95 -7.93
N PHE A 280 24.17 9.73 -7.47
CA PHE A 280 23.20 8.66 -7.26
C PHE A 280 22.14 9.03 -6.22
N VAL A 281 22.54 9.61 -5.08
CA VAL A 281 21.61 10.11 -4.06
C VAL A 281 20.71 11.18 -4.64
N ARG A 282 21.26 12.17 -5.35
CA ARG A 282 20.45 13.24 -5.98
C ARG A 282 19.46 12.69 -6.99
N ALA A 283 19.84 11.69 -7.79
CA ALA A 283 18.97 11.07 -8.77
C ALA A 283 17.76 10.35 -8.13
N LEU A 284 17.89 9.88 -6.89
CA LEU A 284 16.77 9.30 -6.15
C LEU A 284 15.76 10.36 -5.69
N PHE A 285 16.12 11.64 -5.64
CA PHE A 285 15.26 12.76 -5.22
C PHE A 285 15.03 13.78 -6.35
N PRO A 286 14.31 13.40 -7.43
CA PRO A 286 14.16 14.22 -8.63
C PRO A 286 13.14 15.36 -8.50
N GLU A 287 12.50 15.52 -7.33
CA GLU A 287 11.42 16.48 -7.11
C GLU A 287 11.81 17.92 -7.47
N ASN A 288 10.96 18.59 -8.25
CA ASN A 288 11.06 20.02 -8.46
C ASN A 288 10.18 20.76 -7.46
N LEU A 289 10.77 21.10 -6.32
CA LEU A 289 10.08 21.73 -5.19
C LEU A 289 9.50 23.11 -5.53
N ASP A 290 9.95 23.78 -6.59
CA ASP A 290 9.38 25.06 -7.04
C ASP A 290 8.10 24.90 -7.86
N ALA A 291 7.96 23.78 -8.59
CA ALA A 291 6.76 23.47 -9.38
C ALA A 291 5.64 22.85 -8.52
N GLU A 292 5.98 22.12 -7.45
CA GLU A 292 5.03 21.33 -6.66
C GLU A 292 4.40 22.08 -5.46
N LYS A 293 4.78 23.34 -5.21
CA LYS A 293 4.24 24.20 -4.11
C LYS A 293 2.72 24.44 -4.13
N ARG A 294 1.97 23.95 -5.13
CA ARG A 294 0.54 24.27 -5.33
C ARG A 294 -0.44 23.09 -5.16
N GLY A 295 0.03 21.88 -4.83
CA GLY A 295 -0.81 20.70 -4.64
C GLY A 295 -0.89 20.21 -3.19
N ARG A 296 -1.99 19.51 -2.83
CA ARG A 296 -2.01 18.70 -1.60
C ARG A 296 -1.08 17.49 -1.81
N PRO A 297 -0.19 17.15 -0.87
CA PRO A 297 0.62 15.94 -0.97
C PRO A 297 -0.27 14.70 -1.11
N SER A 298 0.13 13.76 -1.96
CA SER A 298 -0.58 12.48 -2.11
C SER A 298 -0.39 11.61 -0.88
N THR A 299 -1.48 11.07 -0.33
CA THR A 299 -1.46 10.17 0.85
C THR A 299 -1.24 8.72 0.43
N ALA A 300 -0.79 7.88 1.36
CA ALA A 300 -0.66 6.44 1.13
C ALA A 300 -2.00 5.81 0.69
N SER A 301 -3.12 6.21 1.30
CA SER A 301 -4.48 5.76 0.91
C SER A 301 -4.84 6.17 -0.52
N THR A 302 -4.45 7.37 -0.96
CA THR A 302 -4.69 7.80 -2.32
C THR A 302 -3.85 7.00 -3.32
N LYS A 303 -2.55 6.80 -3.04
CA LYS A 303 -1.64 5.99 -3.88
C LYS A 303 -2.16 4.56 -4.04
N ILE A 304 -2.47 3.88 -2.92
CA ILE A 304 -2.92 2.47 -2.98
C ILE A 304 -4.26 2.31 -3.68
N LYS A 305 -5.20 3.26 -3.49
CA LYS A 305 -6.48 3.27 -4.20
C LYS A 305 -6.29 3.41 -5.72
N GLN A 306 -5.38 4.28 -6.15
CA GLN A 306 -5.07 4.44 -7.58
C GLN A 306 -4.43 3.17 -8.16
N GLN A 307 -3.43 2.61 -7.46
CA GLN A 307 -2.74 1.38 -7.87
C GLN A 307 -3.69 0.19 -7.95
N ALA A 308 -4.54 -0.02 -6.94
CA ALA A 308 -5.51 -1.10 -6.92
C ALA A 308 -6.53 -0.98 -8.07
N ASN A 309 -7.02 0.23 -8.35
CA ASN A 309 -7.95 0.44 -9.47
C ASN A 309 -7.27 0.27 -10.84
N SER A 310 -6.02 0.69 -10.99
CA SER A 310 -5.22 0.43 -12.21
C SER A 310 -5.00 -1.07 -12.44
N LEU A 311 -4.67 -1.81 -11.38
CA LEU A 311 -4.55 -3.27 -11.40
C LEU A 311 -5.86 -3.92 -11.84
N VAL A 312 -6.99 -3.51 -11.24
CA VAL A 312 -8.33 -4.02 -11.60
C VAL A 312 -8.60 -3.82 -13.10
N GLN A 313 -8.36 -2.62 -13.61
CA GLN A 313 -8.57 -2.30 -15.04
C GLN A 313 -7.69 -3.14 -15.97
N THR A 314 -6.47 -3.47 -15.53
CA THR A 314 -5.55 -4.31 -16.30
C THR A 314 -6.02 -5.76 -16.32
N LEU A 315 -6.43 -6.31 -15.16
CA LEU A 315 -6.90 -7.69 -15.04
C LEU A 315 -8.21 -7.93 -15.81
N MET A 316 -9.09 -6.93 -15.89
CA MET A 316 -10.33 -7.04 -16.67
C MET A 316 -10.10 -7.17 -18.19
N LYS A 317 -8.89 -6.89 -18.69
CA LYS A 317 -8.54 -7.00 -20.12
C LYS A 317 -7.93 -8.35 -20.49
N CYS A 318 -7.64 -9.22 -19.52
CA CYS A 318 -7.00 -10.51 -19.75
C CYS A 318 -7.92 -11.69 -19.42
N THR A 319 -7.55 -12.89 -19.89
CA THR A 319 -8.21 -14.13 -19.47
C THR A 319 -7.60 -14.60 -18.15
N PRO A 320 -8.35 -14.66 -17.04
CA PRO A 320 -7.79 -14.96 -15.74
C PRO A 320 -7.63 -16.47 -15.51
N HIS A 321 -6.55 -16.84 -14.82
CA HIS A 321 -6.35 -18.16 -14.24
C HIS A 321 -6.11 -18.01 -12.74
N TYR A 322 -6.88 -18.73 -11.92
CA TYR A 322 -6.87 -18.55 -10.47
C TYR A 322 -6.18 -19.72 -9.76
N ILE A 323 -5.27 -19.38 -8.85
CA ILE A 323 -4.62 -20.32 -7.93
C ILE A 323 -4.96 -19.88 -6.51
N ARG A 324 -5.48 -20.79 -5.68
CA ARG A 324 -5.79 -20.54 -4.27
C ARG A 324 -4.84 -21.36 -3.41
N CYS A 325 -3.92 -20.68 -2.73
CA CYS A 325 -2.99 -21.29 -1.80
C CYS A 325 -3.65 -21.41 -0.41
N ILE A 326 -3.46 -22.55 0.27
CA ILE A 326 -3.96 -22.80 1.63
C ILE A 326 -2.77 -23.00 2.55
N LYS A 327 -2.74 -22.25 3.65
CA LYS A 327 -1.72 -22.40 4.69
C LYS A 327 -2.14 -23.48 5.70
N PRO A 328 -1.45 -24.63 5.76
CA PRO A 328 -1.88 -25.76 6.60
C PRO A 328 -1.60 -25.57 8.10
N ASN A 329 -0.59 -24.74 8.45
CA ASN A 329 -0.18 -24.47 9.83
C ASN A 329 0.61 -23.15 9.93
N GLU A 330 0.79 -22.64 11.15
CA GLU A 330 1.67 -21.49 11.46
C GLU A 330 3.12 -21.88 11.76
N THR A 331 3.37 -23.15 12.06
CA THR A 331 4.69 -23.65 12.49
C THR A 331 5.69 -23.79 11.35
N LYS A 332 5.25 -23.62 10.10
CA LYS A 332 6.02 -23.84 8.87
C LYS A 332 6.57 -25.26 8.75
N ARG A 333 5.91 -26.24 9.37
CA ARG A 333 6.34 -27.65 9.35
C ARG A 333 5.59 -28.45 8.28
N PRO A 334 6.29 -29.35 7.57
CA PRO A 334 5.61 -30.32 6.71
C PRO A 334 4.77 -31.29 7.56
N ARG A 335 3.65 -31.76 7.03
CA ARG A 335 2.73 -32.72 7.69
C ARG A 335 2.11 -32.25 9.02
N ASP A 336 2.15 -30.94 9.29
CA ASP A 336 1.46 -30.32 10.42
C ASP A 336 0.16 -29.69 9.90
N TRP A 337 -0.99 -30.06 10.47
CA TRP A 337 -2.32 -29.72 9.95
C TRP A 337 -3.21 -29.13 11.04
N GLU A 338 -3.53 -27.85 10.90
CA GLU A 338 -4.44 -27.13 11.78
C GLU A 338 -5.84 -27.08 11.16
N GLU A 339 -6.70 -28.05 11.50
CA GLU A 339 -8.04 -28.21 10.92
C GLU A 339 -8.86 -26.90 10.95
N ASN A 340 -8.96 -26.26 12.12
CA ASN A 340 -9.74 -25.02 12.27
C ASN A 340 -9.25 -23.90 11.35
N ARG A 341 -7.94 -23.81 11.10
CA ARG A 341 -7.34 -22.80 10.23
C ARG A 341 -7.62 -23.08 8.77
N VAL A 342 -7.51 -24.33 8.34
CA VAL A 342 -7.82 -24.70 6.96
C VAL A 342 -9.31 -24.55 6.71
N HIS A 343 -10.16 -24.99 7.63
CA HIS A 343 -11.60 -24.81 7.56
C HIS A 343 -11.97 -23.32 7.38
N HIS A 344 -11.41 -22.45 8.22
CA HIS A 344 -11.64 -21.01 8.11
C HIS A 344 -11.22 -20.46 6.73
N GLN A 345 -10.06 -20.87 6.20
CA GLN A 345 -9.61 -20.48 4.85
C GLN A 345 -10.56 -20.96 3.74
N VAL A 346 -11.05 -22.20 3.82
CA VAL A 346 -11.97 -22.76 2.84
C VAL A 346 -13.29 -21.97 2.81
N GLU A 347 -13.81 -21.60 3.98
CA GLU A 347 -15.03 -20.79 4.10
C GLU A 347 -14.82 -19.37 3.55
N TYR A 348 -13.78 -18.69 4.02
CA TYR A 348 -13.61 -17.26 3.73
C TYR A 348 -13.17 -17.00 2.29
N LEU A 349 -12.45 -17.94 1.66
CA LEU A 349 -12.11 -17.88 0.22
C LEU A 349 -13.31 -18.24 -0.67
N GLY A 350 -14.45 -18.64 -0.08
CA GLY A 350 -15.65 -19.06 -0.81
C GLY A 350 -15.42 -20.27 -1.71
N LEU A 351 -14.52 -21.19 -1.32
CA LEU A 351 -14.16 -22.33 -2.17
C LEU A 351 -15.36 -23.27 -2.39
N ARG A 352 -16.23 -23.40 -1.38
CA ARG A 352 -17.43 -24.24 -1.47
C ARG A 352 -18.41 -23.70 -2.51
N GLU A 353 -18.65 -22.40 -2.51
CA GLU A 353 -19.55 -21.70 -3.43
C GLU A 353 -18.98 -21.77 -4.86
N ASN A 354 -17.67 -21.59 -5.02
CA ASN A 354 -16.97 -21.78 -6.30
C ASN A 354 -17.15 -23.18 -6.87
N ILE A 355 -17.01 -24.21 -6.04
CA ILE A 355 -17.21 -25.60 -6.47
C ILE A 355 -18.67 -25.83 -6.89
N ARG A 356 -19.64 -25.25 -6.18
CA ARG A 356 -21.07 -25.38 -6.55
C ARG A 356 -21.34 -24.79 -7.93
N VAL A 357 -20.82 -23.60 -8.22
CA VAL A 357 -20.98 -22.93 -9.53
C VAL A 357 -20.32 -23.74 -10.63
N ARG A 358 -19.07 -24.17 -10.44
CA ARG A 358 -18.34 -24.98 -11.42
C ARG A 358 -18.97 -26.36 -11.66
N ARG A 359 -19.62 -26.95 -10.66
CA ARG A 359 -20.31 -28.26 -10.79
C ARG A 359 -21.66 -28.16 -11.50
N ALA A 360 -22.38 -27.06 -11.29
CA ALA A 360 -23.64 -26.80 -11.98
C ALA A 360 -23.39 -26.34 -13.42
N GLY A 361 -22.29 -25.61 -13.65
CA GLY A 361 -21.87 -25.09 -14.95
C GLY A 361 -21.17 -26.10 -15.85
N TYR A 362 -20.77 -25.62 -17.03
CA TYR A 362 -20.06 -26.39 -18.04
C TYR A 362 -18.55 -26.07 -17.97
N ALA A 363 -17.72 -27.11 -17.88
CA ALA A 363 -16.27 -26.94 -17.69
C ALA A 363 -15.53 -26.38 -18.92
N TYR A 364 -16.12 -26.49 -20.12
CA TYR A 364 -15.52 -26.06 -21.37
C TYR A 364 -16.54 -25.40 -22.28
N ARG A 365 -16.14 -24.30 -22.91
CA ARG A 365 -16.94 -23.52 -23.87
C ARG A 365 -16.13 -23.22 -25.11
N ARG A 366 -16.76 -23.29 -26.29
CA ARG A 366 -16.12 -22.96 -27.56
C ARG A 366 -17.14 -22.59 -28.63
N VAL A 367 -16.80 -21.57 -29.42
CA VAL A 367 -17.58 -21.18 -30.61
C VAL A 367 -17.68 -22.35 -31.58
N PHE A 368 -18.88 -22.59 -32.11
CA PHE A 368 -19.19 -23.72 -33.01
C PHE A 368 -18.15 -23.90 -34.14
N ASN A 369 -17.84 -22.84 -34.89
CA ASN A 369 -16.87 -22.93 -35.99
C ASN A 369 -15.47 -23.37 -35.53
N LYS A 370 -15.00 -22.88 -34.36
CA LYS A 370 -13.71 -23.27 -33.79
C LYS A 370 -13.73 -24.70 -33.23
N PHE A 371 -14.89 -25.14 -32.73
CA PHE A 371 -15.09 -26.51 -32.29
C PHE A 371 -15.04 -27.47 -33.48
N LEU A 372 -15.84 -27.21 -34.52
CA LEU A 372 -15.89 -28.01 -35.75
C LEU A 372 -14.50 -28.13 -36.38
N HIS A 373 -13.78 -27.03 -36.56
CA HIS A 373 -12.46 -27.06 -37.19
C HIS A 373 -11.40 -27.86 -36.41
N ARG A 374 -11.52 -27.96 -35.07
CA ARG A 374 -10.63 -28.84 -34.27
C ARG A 374 -11.11 -30.29 -34.31
N SER A 375 -12.41 -30.51 -34.29
CA SER A 375 -13.02 -31.85 -34.25
C SER A 375 -12.88 -32.59 -35.59
N GLU A 376 -12.80 -31.87 -36.71
CA GLU A 376 -12.52 -32.41 -38.05
C GLU A 376 -11.16 -33.12 -38.16
N VAL A 377 -10.18 -32.74 -37.34
CA VAL A 377 -8.85 -33.40 -37.30
C VAL A 377 -8.85 -34.68 -36.44
N THR A 378 -9.96 -34.95 -35.74
CA THR A 378 -10.13 -36.12 -34.84
C THR A 378 -10.99 -37.23 -35.46
N GLN A 379 -11.33 -37.15 -36.74
CA GLN A 379 -11.96 -38.24 -37.50
C GLN A 379 -10.96 -39.14 -38.19
#